data_AF-A0AAE5AA25-F1
#
_entry.id   AF-A0AAE5AA25-F1
#
_cell.length_a   1.000
_cell.length_b   1.000
_cell.length_c   1.000
_cell.angle_alpha   90.00
_cell.angle_beta   90.00
_cell.angle_gamma   90.00
#
_symmetry.space_group_name_H-M   'P 1'
#
loop_
_entity.id
_entity.type
_entity.pdbx_description
1 polymer ?
#
loop_
_entity_poly.entity_id
_entity_poly.type
_entity_poly.pdbx_seq_one_letter_code
_entity_poly.pdbx_strand_id
1 'polypeptide(L)'
;MAELARDSDPYPLTLMITEACRMADRLEQFDALLSGKQDAWMRLRVRDEVIEVQVDKVLQEARQCATVFRHYLADIHRQRAGISTGPDDDRDPLDQF
;
A
#
# COMPACT_ATOMS: atom_id res chain seq x y z
N MET A 1 -0.34 -10.81 5.12
CA MET A 1 1.07 -10.78 5.60
C MET A 1 1.75 -12.14 5.44
N ALA A 2 1.20 -13.23 6.00
CA ALA A 2 1.79 -14.57 5.91
C ALA A 2 1.99 -15.10 4.48
N GLU A 3 1.11 -14.76 3.53
CA GLU A 3 1.25 -15.21 2.13
C GLU A 3 2.29 -14.41 1.33
N LEU A 4 2.67 -13.22 1.81
CA LEU A 4 3.54 -12.31 1.06
C LEU A 4 4.98 -12.27 1.60
N ALA A 5 5.20 -12.51 2.89
CA ALA A 5 6.52 -12.53 3.53
C ALA A 5 7.20 -13.91 3.43
N ARG A 6 8.54 -13.92 3.41
CA ARG A 6 9.37 -15.13 3.51
C ARG A 6 10.33 -14.98 4.69
N ASP A 7 10.67 -16.08 5.35
CA ASP A 7 11.58 -16.06 6.51
C ASP A 7 12.99 -15.55 6.17
N SER A 8 13.38 -15.61 4.89
CA SER A 8 14.66 -15.13 4.38
C SER A 8 14.64 -13.65 3.97
N ASP A 9 13.50 -12.96 4.02
CA ASP A 9 13.41 -11.57 3.58
C ASP A 9 14.18 -10.65 4.57
N PRO A 10 15.01 -9.72 4.07
CA PRO A 10 15.68 -8.76 4.94
C PRO A 10 14.67 -7.80 5.58
N TYR A 11 14.99 -7.29 6.76
CA TYR A 11 14.08 -6.44 7.54
C TYR A 11 13.46 -5.24 6.78
N PRO A 12 14.20 -4.51 5.92
CA PRO A 12 13.59 -3.46 5.10
C PRO A 12 12.49 -3.97 4.16
N LEU A 13 12.66 -5.16 3.59
CA LEU A 13 11.67 -5.79 2.73
C LEU A 13 10.45 -6.26 3.52
N THR A 14 10.63 -6.78 4.74
CA THR A 14 9.50 -7.16 5.60
C THR A 14 8.67 -5.96 6.03
N LEU A 15 9.29 -4.79 6.27
CA LEU A 15 8.58 -3.54 6.50
C LEU A 15 7.78 -3.10 5.28
N MET A 16 8.37 -3.16 4.09
CA MET A 16 7.68 -2.83 2.84
C MET A 16 6.48 -3.74 2.58
N ILE A 17 6.62 -5.04 2.84
CA ILE A 17 5.53 -6.03 2.77
C ILE A 17 4.42 -5.69 3.77
N THR A 18 4.78 -5.25 4.97
CA THR A 18 3.80 -4.83 6.00
C THR A 18 3.01 -3.62 5.54
N GLU A 19 3.68 -2.62 4.97
CA GLU A 19 2.99 -1.45 4.41
C GLU A 19 2.09 -1.83 3.22
N ALA A 20 2.54 -2.72 2.33
CA ALA A 20 1.70 -3.23 1.25
C ALA A 20 0.42 -3.91 1.78
N CYS A 21 0.52 -4.70 2.85
CA CYS A 21 -0.65 -5.29 3.50
C CYS A 21 -1.61 -4.21 4.05
N ARG A 22 -1.07 -3.18 4.72
CA ARG A 22 -1.89 -2.06 5.23
C ARG A 22 -2.62 -1.31 4.11
N MET A 23 -2.00 -1.20 2.93
CA MET A 23 -2.65 -0.60 1.76
C MET A 23 -3.77 -1.48 1.21
N ALA A 24 -3.57 -2.80 1.15
CA ALA A 24 -4.61 -3.74 0.75
C ALA A 24 -5.84 -3.64 1.68
N ASP A 25 -5.61 -3.64 3.01
CA ASP A 25 -6.68 -3.48 4.01
C ASP A 25 -7.40 -2.13 3.86
N ARG A 26 -6.67 -1.05 3.52
CA ARG A 26 -7.25 0.27 3.25
C ARG A 26 -8.14 0.26 2.01
N LEU A 27 -7.72 -0.42 0.94
CA LEU A 27 -8.49 -0.56 -0.29
C LEU A 27 -9.79 -1.31 -0.05
N GLU A 28 -9.78 -2.33 0.81
CA GLU A 28 -10.99 -3.05 1.22
C GLU A 28 -11.96 -2.13 1.99
N GLN A 29 -11.46 -1.30 2.90
CA GLN A 29 -12.29 -0.31 3.60
C GLN A 29 -12.88 0.74 2.64
N PHE A 30 -12.10 1.20 1.66
CA PHE A 30 -12.62 2.09 0.62
C PHE A 30 -13.69 1.42 -0.25
N ASP A 31 -13.53 0.15 -0.62
CA ASP A 31 -14.55 -0.61 -1.35
C ASP A 31 -15.85 -0.73 -0.53
N ALA A 32 -15.73 -1.03 0.77
CA ALA A 32 -16.89 -1.12 1.66
C ALA A 32 -17.69 0.18 1.70
N LEU A 33 -17.02 1.33 1.74
CA LEU A 33 -17.66 2.65 1.72
C LEU A 33 -18.25 3.00 0.35
N LEU A 34 -17.52 2.75 -0.73
CA LEU A 34 -17.96 3.07 -2.10
C LEU A 34 -19.13 2.19 -2.56
N SER A 35 -19.17 0.93 -2.09
CA SER A 35 -20.26 0.00 -2.36
C SER A 35 -21.46 0.17 -1.44
N GLY A 36 -21.34 1.02 -0.41
CA GLY A 36 -22.38 1.23 0.60
C GLY A 36 -22.58 0.07 1.58
N LYS A 37 -21.66 -0.92 1.60
CA LYS A 37 -21.63 -1.96 2.66
C LYS A 37 -21.34 -1.33 4.03
N GLN A 38 -20.57 -0.25 4.02
CA GLN A 38 -20.30 0.60 5.16
C GLN A 38 -20.71 2.03 4.81
N ASP A 39 -21.29 2.74 5.77
CA ASP A 39 -21.89 4.06 5.60
C ASP A 39 -21.10 5.18 6.30
N ALA A 40 -20.18 4.83 7.20
CA ALA A 40 -19.28 5.76 7.89
C ALA A 40 -17.91 5.12 8.06
N TRP A 41 -16.82 5.87 7.89
CA TRP A 41 -15.44 5.37 8.04
C TRP A 41 -15.18 4.79 9.44
N MET A 42 -15.67 5.50 10.45
CA MET A 42 -15.52 5.11 11.85
C MET A 42 -16.69 5.66 12.65
N ARG A 43 -17.09 4.92 13.69
CA ARG A 43 -18.05 5.38 14.70
C ARG A 43 -17.37 5.49 16.05
N LEU A 44 -17.48 6.65 16.67
CA LEU A 44 -16.98 6.89 18.02
C LEU A 44 -18.17 7.06 18.96
N ARG A 45 -18.23 6.24 20.02
CA ARG A 45 -19.21 6.44 21.09
C ARG A 45 -18.61 7.34 22.16
N VAL A 46 -19.21 8.51 22.38
CA VAL A 46 -18.81 9.45 23.43
C VAL A 46 -19.98 9.64 24.38
N ARG A 47 -19.84 9.12 25.61
CA ARG A 47 -20.94 9.02 26.58
C ARG A 47 -22.13 8.27 25.95
N ASP A 48 -23.26 8.94 25.76
CA ASP A 48 -24.50 8.38 25.20
C ASP A 48 -24.72 8.74 23.72
N GLU A 49 -23.77 9.43 23.08
CA GLU A 49 -23.85 9.82 21.67
C GLU A 49 -22.90 8.99 20.78
N VAL A 50 -23.33 8.74 19.54
CA VAL A 50 -22.50 8.10 18.51
C VAL A 50 -22.17 9.15 17.46
N ILE A 51 -20.87 9.44 17.32
CA ILE A 51 -20.32 10.34 16.31
C ILE A 51 -19.86 9.48 15.14
N GLU A 52 -20.36 9.79 13.95
CA GLU A 52 -19.93 9.14 12.70
C GLU A 52 -18.88 10.00 12.00
N VAL A 53 -17.74 9.39 11.67
CA VAL A 53 -16.69 10.02 10.88
C VAL A 53 -16.90 9.66 9.42
N GLN A 54 -17.12 10.68 8.61
CA GLN A 54 -17.24 10.56 7.16
C GLN A 54 -15.93 11.01 6.50
N VAL A 55 -15.55 10.31 5.44
CA VAL A 55 -14.37 10.67 4.63
C VAL A 55 -14.85 11.17 3.29
N ASP A 56 -14.38 12.34 2.87
CA ASP A 56 -14.69 12.89 1.56
C ASP A 56 -13.78 12.30 0.48
N LYS A 57 -14.20 12.41 -0.78
CA LYS A 57 -13.39 12.03 -1.95
C LYS A 57 -12.84 10.59 -1.91
N VAL A 58 -13.57 9.66 -1.30
CA VAL A 58 -13.17 8.25 -1.12
C VAL A 58 -12.68 7.61 -2.43
N LEU A 59 -13.33 7.91 -3.56
CA LEU A 59 -12.91 7.38 -4.87
C LEU A 59 -11.53 7.88 -5.32
N GLN A 60 -11.19 9.14 -5.02
CA GLN A 60 -9.88 9.71 -5.32
C GLN A 60 -8.80 9.06 -4.46
N GLU A 61 -9.05 8.95 -3.14
CA GLU A 61 -8.13 8.32 -2.20
C GLU A 61 -7.90 6.84 -2.52
N ALA A 62 -8.95 6.11 -2.91
CA ALA A 62 -8.84 4.72 -3.35
C ALA A 62 -7.92 4.57 -4.57
N ARG A 63 -8.02 5.45 -5.56
CA ARG A 63 -7.15 5.44 -6.75
C ARG A 63 -5.69 5.76 -6.40
N GLN A 64 -5.46 6.71 -5.51
CA GLN A 64 -4.11 7.04 -5.03
C GLN A 64 -3.51 5.87 -4.26
N CYS A 65 -4.27 5.29 -3.32
CA CYS A 65 -3.87 4.11 -2.55
C CYS A 65 -3.53 2.93 -3.47
N ALA A 66 -4.36 2.65 -4.48
CA ALA A 66 -4.13 1.58 -5.45
C ALA A 66 -2.89 1.82 -6.33
N THR A 67 -2.50 3.08 -6.54
CA THR A 67 -1.29 3.43 -7.29
C THR A 67 -0.04 3.13 -6.46
N VAL A 68 -0.02 3.61 -5.22
CA VAL A 68 1.10 3.35 -4.29
C VAL A 68 1.21 1.86 -3.98
N PHE A 69 0.09 1.15 -3.81
CA PHE A 69 0.08 -0.30 -3.61
C PHE A 69 0.76 -1.06 -4.76
N ARG A 70 0.45 -0.70 -6.02
CA ARG A 70 1.12 -1.27 -7.19
C ARG A 70 2.63 -1.00 -7.20
N HIS A 71 3.07 0.18 -6.77
CA HIS A 71 4.49 0.50 -6.63
C HIS A 71 5.16 -0.37 -5.56
N TYR A 72 4.56 -0.53 -4.38
CA TYR A 72 5.11 -1.41 -3.36
C TYR A 72 5.25 -2.86 -3.84
N LEU A 73 4.25 -3.40 -4.55
CA LEU A 73 4.35 -4.75 -5.10
C LEU A 73 5.49 -4.87 -6.14
N ALA A 74 5.68 -3.87 -6.99
CA ALA A 74 6.77 -3.83 -7.95
C ALA A 74 8.13 -3.76 -7.26
N ASP A 75 8.27 -2.94 -6.20
CA ASP A 75 9.50 -2.80 -5.43
C ASP A 75 9.85 -4.08 -4.67
N ILE A 76 8.86 -4.71 -4.04
CA ILE A 76 9.02 -6.01 -3.38
C ILE A 76 9.53 -7.06 -4.38
N HIS A 77 8.97 -7.07 -5.58
CA HIS A 77 9.41 -7.99 -6.63
C HIS A 77 10.85 -7.69 -7.11
N ARG A 78 11.18 -6.41 -7.33
CA ARG A 78 12.53 -5.99 -7.75
C ARG A 78 13.60 -6.32 -6.73
N GLN A 79 13.37 -5.99 -5.45
CA GLN A 79 14.31 -6.28 -4.37
C GLN A 79 14.54 -7.79 -4.20
N ARG A 80 13.49 -8.61 -4.37
CA ARG A 80 13.61 -10.07 -4.37
C ARG A 80 14.40 -10.63 -5.55
N ALA A 81 14.31 -10.00 -6.71
CA ALA A 81 15.08 -10.37 -7.89
C ALA A 81 16.55 -9.93 -7.82
N GLY A 82 16.96 -9.22 -6.75
CA GLY A 82 18.31 -8.65 -6.62
C GLY A 82 18.54 -7.47 -7.57
N ILE A 83 17.48 -6.90 -8.13
CA ILE A 83 17.56 -5.70 -8.97
C ILE A 83 17.72 -4.51 -8.04
N SER A 84 18.81 -3.76 -8.21
CA SER A 84 19.05 -2.52 -7.47
C SER A 84 17.84 -1.59 -7.62
N THR A 85 17.34 -1.07 -6.50
CA THR A 85 16.30 -0.03 -6.48
C THR A 85 16.89 1.37 -6.29
N GLY A 86 18.21 1.52 -6.42
CA GLY A 86 18.86 2.82 -6.50
C GLY A 86 18.57 3.50 -7.85
N PRO A 87 18.80 4.82 -7.99
CA PRO A 87 18.89 5.42 -9.32
C PRO A 87 19.99 4.66 -10.05
N ASP A 88 19.62 3.95 -11.12
CA ASP A 88 20.54 3.18 -11.97
C ASP A 88 21.78 4.04 -12.25
N ASP A 89 22.97 3.60 -11.83
CA ASP A 89 24.01 3.12 -12.76
C ASP A 89 23.74 3.60 -14.20
N ASP A 90 23.85 4.92 -14.41
CA ASP A 90 24.10 5.59 -15.69
C ASP A 90 25.44 5.07 -16.25
N ARG A 91 25.49 3.77 -16.58
CA ARG A 91 26.47 3.27 -17.52
C ARG A 91 26.00 3.74 -18.88
N ASP A 92 26.53 4.89 -19.28
CA ASP A 92 26.34 5.45 -20.61
C ASP A 92 26.67 4.35 -21.64
N PRO A 93 25.74 3.97 -22.53
CA PRO A 93 26.01 3.02 -23.60
C PRO A 93 27.22 3.39 -24.48
N LEU A 94 27.71 4.63 -24.39
CA LEU A 94 28.88 5.14 -25.10
C LEU A 94 30.23 4.83 -24.43
N ASP A 95 30.27 4.36 -23.19
CA ASP A 95 31.52 3.97 -22.50
C ASP A 95 32.15 2.67 -23.06
N GLN A 96 31.51 2.03 -24.05
CA GLN A 96 31.96 0.80 -24.70
C GLN A 96 32.63 1.03 -26.07
N PHE A 97 32.90 2.28 -26.45
CA PHE A 97 33.58 2.62 -27.71
C PHE A 97 34.85 3.45 -27.50
#